data_AF-A0A1I8B6T8-F1
#
_entry.id   AF-A0A1I8B6T8-F1
#
_cell.length_a   1.000
_cell.length_b   1.000
_cell.length_c   1.000
_cell.angle_alpha   90.00
_cell.angle_beta   90.00
_cell.angle_gamma   90.00
#
_symmetry.space_group_name_H-M   'P 1'
#
loop_
_entity.id
_entity.type
_entity.pdbx_description
1 polymer ?
#
loop_
_entity_poly.entity_id
_entity_poly.type
_entity_poly.pdbx_seq_one_letter_code
_entity_poly.pdbx_strand_id
1 'polypeptide(L)'
;MQQIPEDVVKKLFDFDQALTSFEDSLDDHFNLQQNEKICNLDKAKSELATLFAVNSLYWAYLHCKGKDPSQDAELAVELVFLN
;
A
#
# COMPACT_ATOMS: atom_id res chain seq x y z
N MET A 1 33.31 8.33 -0.92
CA MET A 1 31.86 8.04 -0.78
C MET A 1 31.36 7.67 -2.17
N GLN A 2 30.81 6.47 -2.35
CA GLN A 2 30.21 6.11 -3.64
C GLN A 2 28.96 6.97 -3.81
N GLN A 3 28.90 7.76 -4.88
CA GLN A 3 27.70 8.52 -5.23
C GLN A 3 26.57 7.53 -5.53
N ILE A 4 25.42 7.74 -4.89
CA ILE A 4 24.21 6.97 -5.20
C ILE A 4 23.85 7.28 -6.67
N PRO A 5 23.58 6.26 -7.50
CA PRO A 5 23.17 6.47 -8.88
C PRO A 5 21.95 7.40 -8.98
N GLU A 6 21.96 8.34 -9.92
CA GLU A 6 20.89 9.35 -10.07
C GLU A 6 19.53 8.71 -10.37
N ASP A 7 19.51 7.57 -11.07
CA ASP A 7 18.31 6.80 -11.34
C ASP A 7 17.69 6.21 -10.07
N VAL A 8 18.52 5.82 -9.10
CA VAL A 8 18.07 5.33 -7.79
C VAL A 8 17.51 6.49 -6.96
N VAL A 9 18.16 7.64 -6.99
CA VAL A 9 17.67 8.87 -6.32
C VAL A 9 16.29 9.25 -6.87
N LYS A 10 16.12 9.22 -8.19
CA LYS A 10 14.83 9.51 -8.83
C LYS A 10 13.76 8.50 -8.41
N LYS A 11 14.05 7.20 -8.43
CA LYS A 11 13.09 6.16 -8.01
C LYS A 11 12.67 6.30 -6.55
N LEU A 12 13.59 6.70 -5.68
CA LEU A 12 13.28 6.97 -4.28
C LEU A 12 12.38 8.19 -4.12
N PHE A 13 12.62 9.25 -4.90
CA PHE A 13 11.75 10.42 -4.93
C PHE A 13 10.35 10.09 -5.44
N ASP A 14 10.25 9.34 -6.54
CA ASP A 14 8.97 8.90 -7.10
C ASP A 14 8.20 8.01 -6.10
N PHE A 15 8.91 7.16 -5.37
CA PHE A 15 8.33 6.30 -4.32
C PHE A 15 7.82 7.11 -3.12
N ASP A 16 8.59 8.09 -2.64
CA ASP A 16 8.20 9.01 -1.58
C ASP A 16 6.95 9.79 -1.97
N GLN A 17 6.92 10.35 -3.19
CA GLN A 17 5.76 11.06 -3.71
C GLN A 17 4.51 10.16 -3.80
N ALA A 18 4.69 8.91 -4.23
CA ALA A 18 3.59 7.95 -4.28
C ALA A 18 3.06 7.60 -2.88
N LEU A 19 3.93 7.50 -1.88
CA LEU A 19 3.53 7.28 -0.49
C LEU A 19 2.77 8.48 0.08
N THR A 20 3.24 9.72 -0.13
CA THR A 20 2.52 10.92 0.31
C THR A 20 1.13 11.00 -0.30
N SER A 21 1.01 10.78 -1.62
CA SER A 21 -0.31 10.79 -2.29
C SER A 21 -1.24 9.69 -1.78
N PHE A 22 -0.67 8.55 -1.36
CA PHE A 22 -1.43 7.45 -0.79
C PHE A 22 -1.89 7.78 0.64
N GLU A 23 -1.04 8.39 1.47
CA GLU A 23 -1.39 8.91 2.80
C GLU A 23 -2.54 9.92 2.73
N ASP A 24 -2.46 10.89 1.80
CA ASP A 24 -3.53 11.87 1.57
C ASP A 24 -4.86 11.18 1.21
N SER A 25 -4.81 10.10 0.42
CA SER A 25 -6.01 9.34 0.04
C SER A 25 -6.58 8.50 1.18
N LEU A 26 -5.76 8.10 2.15
CA LEU A 26 -6.20 7.38 3.33
C LEU A 26 -6.92 8.29 4.33
N ASP A 27 -6.55 9.55 4.44
CA ASP A 27 -7.26 10.50 5.31
C ASP A 27 -8.73 10.61 4.90
N ASP A 28 -9.00 10.75 3.60
CA ASP A 28 -10.37 10.74 3.06
C ASP A 28 -11.08 9.41 3.34
N HIS A 29 -10.36 8.29 3.24
CA HIS A 29 -10.87 6.95 3.52
C HIS A 29 -11.29 6.77 4.99
N PHE A 30 -10.46 7.20 5.95
CA PHE A 30 -10.76 7.10 7.38
C PHE A 30 -11.87 8.07 7.81
N ASN A 31 -11.99 9.22 7.13
CA ASN A 31 -13.11 10.14 7.33
C ASN A 31 -14.43 9.55 6.84
N LEU A 32 -14.41 8.81 5.72
CA LEU A 32 -15.59 8.09 5.23
C LEU A 32 -16.05 7.00 6.19
N GLN A 33 -15.13 6.20 6.76
CA GLN A 33 -15.52 5.13 7.69
C GLN A 33 -16.21 5.62 8.98
N GLN A 34 -15.96 6.86 9.39
CA GLN A 34 -16.62 7.50 10.53
C GLN A 34 -18.06 7.95 10.23
N ASN A 35 -18.49 7.91 8.97
CA ASN A 35 -19.82 8.34 8.57
C ASN A 35 -20.83 7.17 8.70
N GLU A 36 -21.64 7.21 9.76
CA GLU A 36 -22.65 6.18 10.06
C GLU A 36 -23.73 6.02 8.96
N LYS A 37 -23.85 6.98 8.04
CA LYS A 37 -24.83 6.97 6.94
C LYS A 37 -24.41 6.17 5.71
N ILE A 38 -23.18 5.63 5.68
CA ILE A 38 -22.70 4.85 4.53
C ILE A 38 -23.37 3.48 4.48
N CYS A 39 -23.76 3.07 3.27
CA CYS A 39 -24.33 1.76 3.00
C CYS A 39 -23.36 0.64 3.40
N ASN A 40 -23.87 -0.45 3.98
CA ASN A 40 -23.05 -1.59 4.41
C ASN A 40 -22.20 -2.18 3.27
N LEU A 41 -22.69 -2.13 2.03
CA LEU A 41 -21.93 -2.58 0.87
C LEU A 41 -20.71 -1.69 0.59
N ASP A 42 -20.85 -0.39 0.77
CA ASP A 42 -19.76 0.56 0.52
C ASP A 42 -18.71 0.49 1.64
N LYS A 43 -19.14 0.20 2.89
CA LYS A 43 -18.22 -0.15 3.98
C LYS A 43 -17.41 -1.40 3.66
N ALA A 44 -18.07 -2.49 3.23
CA ALA A 44 -17.38 -3.73 2.87
C ALA A 44 -16.38 -3.54 1.71
N LYS A 45 -16.70 -2.73 0.70
CA LYS A 45 -15.77 -2.36 -0.37
C LYS A 45 -14.58 -1.55 0.15
N SER A 46 -14.83 -0.62 1.07
CA SER A 46 -13.78 0.17 1.72
C SER A 46 -12.84 -0.73 2.53
N GLU A 47 -13.36 -1.64 3.36
CA GLU A 47 -12.55 -2.60 4.13
C GLU A 47 -11.70 -3.49 3.21
N LEU A 48 -12.26 -3.96 2.10
CA LEU A 48 -11.53 -4.74 1.10
C LEU A 48 -10.36 -3.93 0.49
N ALA A 49 -10.62 -2.67 0.15
CA ALA A 49 -9.58 -1.77 -0.36
C ALA A 49 -8.49 -1.50 0.69
N THR A 50 -8.85 -1.37 1.98
CA THR A 50 -7.89 -1.23 3.08
C THR A 50 -6.98 -2.46 3.17
N LEU A 51 -7.55 -3.67 3.14
CA LEU A 51 -6.80 -4.93 3.21
C LEU A 51 -5.80 -5.05 2.06
N PHE A 52 -6.26 -4.77 0.83
CA PHE A 52 -5.39 -4.77 -0.35
C PHE A 52 -4.24 -3.76 -0.23
N ALA A 53 -4.54 -2.57 0.26
CA ALA A 53 -3.54 -1.52 0.43
C ALA A 53 -2.48 -1.89 1.48
N VAL A 54 -2.90 -2.42 2.64
CA VAL A 54 -1.99 -2.88 3.69
C VAL A 54 -1.07 -4.00 3.19
N ASN A 55 -1.62 -4.97 2.46
CA ASN A 55 -0.84 -6.07 1.90
C ASN A 55 0.16 -5.58 0.85
N SER A 56 -0.24 -4.61 0.03
CA SER A 56 0.65 -3.98 -0.95
C SER A 56 1.79 -3.20 -0.30
N LEU A 57 1.51 -2.49 0.80
CA LEU A 57 2.55 -1.79 1.58
C LEU A 57 3.51 -2.78 2.25
N TYR A 58 3.00 -3.91 2.76
CA TYR A 58 3.84 -4.94 3.34
C TYR A 58 4.77 -5.57 2.29
N TRP A 59 4.26 -5.79 1.08
CA TRP A 59 5.07 -6.23 -0.06
C TRP A 59 6.19 -5.23 -0.39
N ALA A 60 5.87 -3.94 -0.46
CA ALA A 60 6.87 -2.88 -0.67
C ALA A 60 7.91 -2.83 0.46
N TYR A 61 7.49 -2.97 1.71
CA TYR A 61 8.36 -3.02 2.88
C TYR A 61 9.36 -4.18 2.82
N LEU A 62 8.91 -5.38 2.42
CA LEU A 62 9.79 -6.54 2.25
C LEU A 62 10.86 -6.27 1.18
N HIS A 63 10.50 -5.66 0.06
CA HIS A 63 11.49 -5.23 -0.94
C HIS A 63 12.49 -4.20 -0.38
N CYS A 64 12.04 -3.22 0.41
CA CYS A 64 12.94 -2.26 1.07
C CYS A 64 13.92 -2.94 2.05
N LYS A 65 13.54 -4.10 2.62
CA LYS A 65 14.41 -4.94 3.46
C LYS A 65 15.32 -5.88 2.67
N GLY A 66 15.27 -5.85 1.33
CA GLY A 66 16.01 -6.77 0.47
C GLY A 66 15.48 -8.20 0.53
N LYS A 67 14.25 -8.40 0.99
CA LYS A 67 13.56 -9.69 0.98
C LYS A 67 12.73 -9.81 -0.30
N ASP A 68 12.57 -11.04 -0.77
CA ASP A 68 11.64 -11.35 -1.85
C ASP A 68 10.25 -11.65 -1.25
N PRO A 69 9.27 -10.75 -1.40
CA PRO A 69 7.92 -10.95 -0.88
C PRO A 69 7.17 -12.10 -1.54
N SER A 70 7.58 -12.59 -2.72
CA SER A 70 6.97 -13.78 -3.33
C SER A 70 7.25 -15.08 -2.58
N GLN A 71 8.27 -15.06 -1.70
CA GLN A 71 8.59 -16.17 -0.79
C GLN A 71 7.69 -16.19 0.45
N ASP A 72 6.92 -15.13 0.68
CA ASP A 72 5.90 -15.07 1.73
C ASP A 72 4.60 -15.69 1.20
N ALA A 73 4.41 -16.98 1.50
CA ALA A 73 3.29 -17.75 0.98
C ALA A 73 1.93 -17.22 1.44
N GLU A 74 1.84 -16.63 2.63
CA GLU A 74 0.59 -16.05 3.14
C GLU A 74 0.28 -14.75 2.40
N LEU A 75 1.25 -13.84 2.29
CA LEU A 75 1.06 -12.57 1.57
C LEU A 75 0.75 -12.77 0.08
N ALA A 76 1.44 -13.71 -0.57
CA ALA A 76 1.21 -14.02 -1.98
C ALA A 76 -0.21 -14.57 -2.22
N VAL A 77 -0.71 -15.39 -1.29
CA VAL A 77 -2.08 -15.90 -1.33
C VAL A 77 -3.08 -14.78 -1.13
N GLU A 78 -2.88 -13.91 -0.13
CA GLU A 78 -3.81 -12.81 0.14
C GLU A 78 -3.90 -11.81 -1.02
N LEU A 79 -2.79 -11.45 -1.66
CA LEU A 79 -2.81 -10.54 -2.81
C LEU A 79 -3.44 -11.15 -4.07
N VAL A 80 -3.39 -12.48 -4.22
CA VAL A 80 -4.07 -13.18 -5.33
C VAL A 80 -5.57 -13.25 -5.09
N PHE A 81 -6.02 -13.39 -3.84
CA PHE A 81 -7.45 -13.40 -3.51
C PHE A 81 -8.13 -12.03 -3.63
N LEU A 82 -7.36 -10.94 -3.68
CA LEU A 82 -7.85 -9.56 -3.75
C LEU A 82 -7.84 -8.96 -5.17
N ASN A 83 -7.33 -9.69 -6.17
CA ASN A 83 -7.32 -9.34 -7.61
C ASN A 83 -8.43 -10.07 -8.39
#